data_AF-A0A969MRD2-F1
#
_entry.id   AF-A0A969MRD2-F1
#
_cell.length_a   1.000
_cell.length_b   1.000
_cell.length_c   1.000
_cell.angle_alpha   90.00
_cell.angle_beta   90.00
_cell.angle_gamma   90.00
#
_symmetry.space_group_name_H-M   'P 1'
#
loop_
_entity.id
_entity.type
_entity.pdbx_description
1 polymer ?
#
loop_
_entity_poly.entity_id
_entity_poly.type
_entity_poly.pdbx_seq_one_letter_code
_entity_poly.pdbx_strand_id
1 'polypeptide(L)'
;MYQIDSIIASPYYLLELATAVQTQITLQHIISGGAPIFASDAEKILNTFHKATLKVAYGSTEAEPISYCKADEIVKHKDAFGLFSGKPVESILLKIITPKHLPQTTEKELNRLELPVNKIGEIIVSGDAVNESYLDNPQAIAENKIITEQRNLASNGRISGYLNEKGQLFLTGRSLR
;
A
#
# COMPACT_ATOMS: atom_id res chain seq x y z
N MET A 1 13.42 7.09 33.82
CA MET A 1 12.13 6.68 33.23
C MET A 1 12.33 6.76 31.72
N TYR A 2 12.08 5.68 30.98
CA TYR A 2 12.28 5.70 29.52
C TYR A 2 11.12 6.48 28.87
N GLN A 3 11.46 7.47 28.04
CA GLN A 3 10.49 8.23 27.26
C GLN A 3 10.39 7.60 25.87
N ILE A 4 9.30 6.87 25.63
CA ILE A 4 9.02 6.29 24.31
C ILE A 4 8.54 7.42 23.39
N ASP A 5 9.25 7.66 22.30
CA ASP A 5 8.92 8.68 21.30
C ASP A 5 8.30 8.12 20.02
N SER A 6 8.37 6.79 19.83
CA SER A 6 8.05 6.12 18.58
C SER A 6 7.23 4.86 18.81
N ILE A 7 6.27 4.59 17.93
CA ILE A 7 5.49 3.36 17.93
C ILE A 7 5.23 2.88 16.49
N ILE A 8 5.29 1.57 16.30
CA ILE A 8 4.81 0.89 15.10
C ILE A 8 3.65 0.00 15.52
N ALA A 9 2.47 0.23 14.97
CA ALA A 9 1.26 -0.46 15.39
C ALA A 9 0.22 -0.58 14.28
N SER A 10 -0.64 -1.59 14.38
CA SER A 10 -1.76 -1.76 13.46
C SER A 10 -2.77 -0.60 13.59
N PRO A 11 -3.52 -0.28 12.52
CA PRO A 11 -4.57 0.74 12.55
C PRO A 11 -5.57 0.53 13.70
N TYR A 12 -5.98 -0.72 13.92
CA TYR A 12 -6.90 -1.07 15.00
C TYR A 12 -6.32 -0.72 16.38
N TYR A 13 -5.07 -1.10 16.65
CA TYR A 13 -4.45 -0.81 17.94
C TYR A 13 -4.27 0.70 18.18
N LEU A 14 -3.95 1.46 17.14
CA LEU A 14 -3.85 2.92 17.24
C LEU A 14 -5.20 3.58 17.56
N LEU A 15 -6.31 3.06 17.03
CA LEU A 15 -7.66 3.55 17.34
C LEU A 15 -8.10 3.21 18.77
N GLU A 16 -7.79 1.99 19.23
CA GLU A 16 -8.02 1.59 20.62
C GLU A 16 -7.20 2.45 21.58
N LEU A 17 -5.92 2.68 21.27
CA LEU A 17 -5.08 3.61 22.02
C LEU A 17 -5.65 5.02 22.00
N ALA A 18 -6.07 5.54 20.83
CA ALA A 18 -6.61 6.88 20.72
C ALA A 18 -7.88 7.08 21.58
N THR A 19 -8.62 6.00 21.84
CA THR A 19 -9.83 5.98 22.68
C THR A 19 -9.52 5.79 24.17
N ALA A 20 -8.53 4.95 24.51
CA ALA A 20 -8.19 4.62 25.89
C ALA A 20 -7.30 5.67 26.58
N VAL A 21 -6.54 6.46 25.80
CA VAL A 21 -5.56 7.40 26.34
C VAL A 21 -6.26 8.62 26.94
N GLN A 22 -6.22 8.71 28.27
CA GLN A 22 -6.76 9.83 29.04
C GLN A 22 -5.69 10.85 29.45
N THR A 23 -4.40 10.53 29.25
CA THR A 23 -3.26 11.37 29.62
C THR A 23 -2.42 11.73 28.39
N GLN A 24 -1.68 12.83 28.46
CA GLN A 24 -0.90 13.28 27.30
C GLN A 24 0.32 12.38 27.06
N ILE A 25 0.26 11.55 26.02
CA ILE A 25 1.41 10.77 25.53
C ILE A 25 2.25 11.65 24.61
N THR A 26 3.58 11.60 24.75
CA THR A 26 4.54 12.42 23.99
C THR A 26 5.18 11.67 22.82
N LEU A 27 4.37 10.99 22.00
CA LEU A 27 4.86 10.39 20.75
C LEU A 27 5.23 11.46 19.73
N GLN A 28 6.34 11.24 19.02
CA GLN A 28 6.82 12.03 17.89
C GLN A 28 6.63 11.29 16.56
N HIS A 29 6.72 9.95 16.57
CA HIS A 29 6.68 9.14 15.37
C HIS A 29 5.70 7.96 15.52
N ILE A 30 4.74 7.87 14.59
CA ILE A 30 3.82 6.73 14.50
C ILE A 30 3.93 6.16 13.10
N ILE A 31 4.15 4.85 13.00
CA ILE A 31 4.08 4.10 11.74
C ILE A 31 2.94 3.09 11.85
N SER A 32 2.09 3.06 10.83
CA SER A 32 1.01 2.08 10.74
C SER A 32 0.91 1.48 9.35
N GLY A 33 0.32 0.29 9.25
CA GLY A 33 0.18 -0.45 8.00
C GLY A 33 -0.57 -1.76 8.21
N GLY A 34 -0.71 -2.55 7.14
CA GLY A 34 -1.35 -3.87 7.18
C GLY A 34 -2.89 -3.86 7.21
N ALA A 35 -3.53 -2.71 7.38
CA ALA A 35 -4.97 -2.53 7.26
C ALA A 35 -5.29 -1.10 6.77
N PRO A 36 -6.49 -0.87 6.19
CA PRO A 36 -6.87 0.46 5.72
C PRO A 36 -7.00 1.44 6.90
N ILE A 37 -6.51 2.67 6.71
CA ILE A 37 -6.79 3.81 7.59
C ILE A 37 -7.64 4.79 6.78
N PHE A 38 -8.93 4.88 7.08
CA PHE A 38 -9.81 5.83 6.43
C PHE A 38 -9.61 7.24 6.99
N ALA A 39 -10.06 8.26 6.26
CA ALA A 39 -9.90 9.66 6.66
C ALA A 39 -10.44 9.95 8.07
N SER A 40 -11.60 9.40 8.43
CA SER A 40 -12.17 9.55 9.77
C SER A 40 -11.32 8.94 10.88
N ASP A 41 -10.61 7.85 10.58
CA ASP A 41 -9.74 7.18 11.54
C ASP A 41 -8.40 7.92 11.67
N ALA A 42 -7.85 8.38 10.54
CA ALA A 42 -6.70 9.28 10.51
C ALA A 42 -6.97 10.55 11.33
N GLU A 43 -8.12 11.19 11.18
CA GLU A 43 -8.52 12.38 11.96
C GLU A 43 -8.55 12.09 13.46
N LYS A 44 -9.16 10.97 13.89
CA LYS A 44 -9.19 10.57 15.31
C LYS A 44 -7.77 10.40 15.87
N ILE A 45 -6.92 9.65 15.18
CA ILE A 45 -5.56 9.37 15.64
C ILE A 45 -4.73 10.67 15.68
N LEU A 46 -4.83 11.52 14.66
CA LEU A 46 -4.12 12.80 14.62
C LEU A 46 -4.59 13.78 15.69
N ASN A 47 -5.88 13.79 16.03
CA ASN A 47 -6.39 14.63 17.12
C ASN A 47 -5.83 14.18 18.49
N THR A 48 -5.77 12.88 18.75
CA THR A 48 -5.20 12.36 20.00
C THR A 48 -3.68 12.58 20.06
N PHE A 49 -2.97 12.25 18.98
CA PHE A 49 -1.50 12.34 18.89
C PHE A 49 -1.05 13.54 18.06
N HIS A 50 -1.56 14.73 18.36
CA HIS A 50 -1.37 15.98 17.59
C HIS A 50 0.09 16.44 17.42
N LYS A 51 1.03 15.95 18.24
CA LYS A 51 2.47 16.25 18.09
C LYS A 51 3.20 15.20 17.24
N ALA A 52 2.59 14.05 16.99
CA ALA A 52 3.23 12.96 16.28
C ALA A 52 3.05 13.09 14.77
N THR A 53 4.07 12.69 14.02
CA THR A 53 3.92 12.40 12.60
C THR A 53 3.42 10.97 12.43
N LEU A 54 2.23 10.80 11.85
CA LEU A 54 1.69 9.50 11.48
C LEU A 54 1.99 9.19 10.00
N LYS A 55 2.85 8.19 9.78
CA LYS A 55 3.11 7.58 8.47
C LYS A 55 2.31 6.30 8.31
N VAL A 56 1.67 6.14 7.16
CA VAL A 56 0.89 4.96 6.80
C VAL A 56 1.57 4.28 5.62
N ALA A 57 2.03 3.05 5.84
CA ALA A 57 2.63 2.20 4.82
C ALA A 57 1.57 1.25 4.23
N TYR A 58 1.61 1.11 2.91
CA TYR A 58 0.89 0.09 2.17
C TYR A 58 1.88 -0.91 1.59
N GLY A 59 1.59 -2.19 1.74
CA GLY A 59 2.39 -3.30 1.25
C GLY A 59 1.60 -4.60 1.30
N SER A 60 2.20 -5.65 0.77
CA SER A 60 1.76 -7.04 0.91
C SER A 60 2.90 -7.89 1.44
N THR A 61 2.63 -9.15 1.77
CA THR A 61 3.66 -10.12 2.16
C THR A 61 4.75 -10.27 1.09
N GLU A 62 4.40 -10.05 -0.18
CA GLU A 62 5.28 -10.14 -1.33
C GLU A 62 6.10 -8.87 -1.59
N ALA A 63 5.63 -7.72 -1.11
CA ALA A 63 6.26 -6.43 -1.35
C ALA A 63 5.93 -5.44 -0.23
N GLU A 64 6.92 -5.08 0.59
CA GLU A 64 6.71 -4.13 1.68
C GLU A 64 7.91 -3.19 1.89
N PRO A 65 7.71 -1.87 1.98
CA PRO A 65 6.50 -1.13 1.59
C PRO A 65 6.39 -1.00 0.06
N ILE A 66 5.17 -1.08 -0.47
CA ILE A 66 4.87 -0.66 -1.87
C ILE A 66 4.84 0.86 -1.95
N SER A 67 4.14 1.49 -1.01
CA SER A 67 3.99 2.95 -0.95
C SER A 67 3.81 3.40 0.51
N TYR A 68 3.97 4.70 0.74
CA TYR A 68 3.61 5.30 2.03
C TYR A 68 3.09 6.72 1.86
N CYS A 69 2.31 7.18 2.82
CA CYS A 69 1.85 8.56 2.94
C CYS A 69 1.87 9.04 4.39
N LYS A 70 1.69 10.35 4.59
CA LYS A 70 1.30 10.89 5.89
C LYS A 70 -0.23 10.82 6.03
N ALA A 71 -0.71 10.59 7.24
CA ALA A 71 -2.15 10.52 7.50
C ALA A 71 -2.89 11.82 7.17
N ASP A 72 -2.25 12.99 7.27
CA ASP A 72 -2.88 14.26 6.85
C ASP A 72 -3.18 14.29 5.34
N GLU A 73 -2.42 13.56 4.54
CA GLU A 73 -2.70 13.40 3.11
C GLU A 73 -3.92 12.50 2.86
N ILE A 74 -4.15 11.48 3.69
CA ILE A 74 -5.36 10.67 3.64
C ILE A 74 -6.58 11.55 3.91
N VAL A 75 -6.51 12.40 4.95
CA VAL A 75 -7.60 13.34 5.28
C VAL A 75 -7.87 14.33 4.15
N LYS A 76 -6.82 14.86 3.51
CA LYS A 76 -6.95 15.77 2.35
C LYS A 76 -7.63 15.11 1.15
N HIS A 77 -7.53 13.79 1.00
CA HIS A 77 -8.11 13.03 -0.10
C HIS A 77 -9.36 12.25 0.31
N LYS A 78 -10.04 12.64 1.41
CA LYS A 78 -11.22 11.93 1.92
C LYS A 78 -12.36 11.75 0.92
N ASP A 79 -12.49 12.66 -0.04
CA ASP A 79 -13.55 12.66 -1.06
C ASP A 79 -13.08 12.06 -2.40
N ALA A 80 -11.84 11.56 -2.47
CA ALA A 80 -11.33 10.88 -3.66
C ALA A 80 -11.97 9.49 -3.80
N PHE A 81 -12.04 9.00 -5.04
CA PHE A 81 -12.48 7.63 -5.28
C PHE A 81 -11.37 6.66 -4.84
N GLY A 82 -11.61 5.86 -3.81
CA GLY A 82 -10.63 4.91 -3.27
C GLY A 82 -9.74 5.49 -2.16
N LEU A 83 -8.93 4.62 -1.55
CA LEU A 83 -8.10 4.94 -0.41
C LEU A 83 -6.73 5.47 -0.84
N PHE A 84 -6.43 6.73 -0.51
CA PHE A 84 -5.12 7.32 -0.74
C PHE A 84 -4.02 6.54 -0.02
N SER A 85 -3.01 6.09 -0.76
CA SER A 85 -1.90 5.28 -0.25
C SER A 85 -0.52 5.86 -0.55
N GLY A 86 -0.47 7.13 -0.96
CA GLY A 86 0.78 7.86 -1.19
C GLY A 86 1.44 7.55 -2.52
N LYS A 87 2.76 7.75 -2.60
CA LYS A 87 3.55 7.45 -3.80
C LYS A 87 4.27 6.12 -3.64
N PRO A 88 4.45 5.33 -4.71
CA PRO A 88 5.34 4.18 -4.69
C PRO A 88 6.73 4.56 -4.19
N VAL A 89 7.37 3.68 -3.43
CA VAL A 89 8.76 3.89 -2.99
C VAL A 89 9.72 3.72 -4.16
N GLU A 90 10.92 4.32 -4.07
CA GLU A 90 11.89 4.32 -5.17
C GLU A 90 12.35 2.91 -5.59
N SER A 91 12.36 1.95 -4.64
CA SER A 91 12.70 0.55 -4.89
C SER A 91 11.56 -0.26 -5.53
N ILE A 92 10.41 0.35 -5.81
CA ILE A 92 9.23 -0.28 -6.40
C ILE A 92 8.88 0.38 -7.73
N LEU A 93 8.88 -0.42 -8.78
CA LEU A 93 8.24 -0.11 -10.05
C LEU A 93 6.79 -0.61 -10.00
N LEU A 94 5.84 0.31 -9.94
CA LEU A 94 4.41 0.03 -9.93
C LEU A 94 3.79 0.31 -11.30
N LYS A 95 2.95 -0.60 -11.78
CA LYS A 95 2.08 -0.38 -12.95
C LYS A 95 0.62 -0.70 -12.61
N ILE A 96 -0.29 -0.05 -13.31
CA ILE A 96 -1.72 -0.38 -13.30
C ILE A 96 -2.03 -1.06 -14.62
N ILE A 97 -2.54 -2.29 -14.59
CA ILE A 97 -2.86 -3.06 -15.80
C ILE A 97 -4.34 -3.43 -15.87
N THR A 98 -4.81 -3.74 -17.06
CA THR A 98 -6.09 -4.44 -17.24
C THR A 98 -6.04 -5.79 -16.52
N PRO A 99 -6.98 -6.11 -15.62
CA PRO A 99 -6.98 -7.37 -14.88
C PRO A 99 -6.88 -8.57 -15.83
N LYS A 100 -5.83 -9.37 -15.67
CA LYS A 100 -5.57 -10.53 -16.52
C LYS A 100 -4.61 -11.50 -15.84
N HIS A 101 -4.99 -12.78 -15.79
CA HIS A 101 -4.11 -13.82 -15.26
C HIS A 101 -2.98 -14.11 -16.26
N LEU A 102 -1.72 -13.85 -15.85
CA LEU A 102 -0.53 -13.93 -16.69
C LEU A 102 0.67 -14.52 -15.91
N PRO A 103 0.71 -15.84 -15.67
CA PRO A 103 1.82 -16.45 -14.92
C PRO A 103 3.18 -16.24 -15.61
N GLN A 104 3.17 -16.22 -16.96
CA GLN A 104 4.33 -15.92 -17.78
C GLN A 104 3.91 -15.05 -18.96
N THR A 105 4.67 -13.98 -19.23
CA THR A 105 4.39 -13.08 -20.36
C THR A 105 5.64 -12.36 -20.84
N THR A 106 5.57 -11.68 -21.97
CA THR A 106 6.66 -10.81 -22.44
C THR A 106 6.44 -9.39 -21.92
N GLU A 107 7.52 -8.62 -21.79
CA GLU A 107 7.44 -7.19 -21.46
C GLU A 107 6.54 -6.41 -22.43
N LYS A 108 6.58 -6.77 -23.71
CA LYS A 108 5.76 -6.14 -24.75
C LYS A 108 4.27 -6.37 -24.53
N GLU A 109 3.89 -7.60 -24.17
CA GLU A 109 2.48 -7.92 -23.87
C GLU A 109 2.04 -7.28 -22.56
N LEU A 110 2.90 -7.24 -21.54
CA LEU A 110 2.61 -6.57 -20.28
C LEU A 110 2.38 -5.06 -20.47
N ASN A 111 3.25 -4.40 -21.23
CA ASN A 111 3.13 -2.96 -21.53
C ASN A 111 1.85 -2.62 -22.33
N ARG A 112 1.30 -3.56 -23.10
CA ARG A 112 0.02 -3.37 -23.81
C ARG A 112 -1.19 -3.40 -22.89
N LEU A 113 -1.06 -3.99 -21.71
CA LEU A 113 -2.13 -4.05 -20.71
C LEU A 113 -2.11 -2.87 -19.76
N GLU A 114 -1.03 -2.08 -19.77
CA GLU A 114 -0.87 -0.90 -18.93
C GLU A 114 -1.97 0.12 -19.22
N LEU A 115 -2.64 0.54 -18.15
CA LEU A 115 -3.72 1.50 -18.20
C LEU A 115 -3.18 2.92 -17.98
N PRO A 116 -3.78 3.94 -18.61
CA PRO A 116 -3.39 5.33 -18.37
C PRO A 116 -3.77 5.77 -16.95
N VAL A 117 -3.19 6.89 -16.51
CA VAL A 117 -3.53 7.50 -15.21
C VAL A 117 -5.05 7.70 -15.06
N ASN A 118 -5.51 7.65 -13.81
CA ASN A 118 -6.92 7.73 -13.42
C ASN A 118 -7.81 6.58 -13.93
N LYS A 119 -7.26 5.51 -14.50
CA LYS A 119 -8.00 4.28 -14.81
C LYS A 119 -7.75 3.21 -13.75
N ILE A 120 -8.85 2.65 -13.27
CA ILE A 120 -8.83 1.57 -12.29
C ILE A 120 -8.41 0.28 -12.99
N GLY A 121 -7.43 -0.40 -12.42
CA GLY A 121 -6.98 -1.70 -12.86
C GLY A 121 -6.38 -2.50 -11.73
N GLU A 122 -5.70 -3.57 -12.09
CA GLU A 122 -4.90 -4.37 -11.19
C GLU A 122 -3.54 -3.70 -10.93
N ILE A 123 -3.15 -3.64 -9.66
CA ILE A 123 -1.84 -3.12 -9.25
C ILE A 123 -0.81 -4.23 -9.37
N ILE A 124 0.24 -4.00 -10.16
CA ILE A 124 1.39 -4.90 -10.24
C ILE A 124 2.65 -4.18 -9.77
N VAL A 125 3.56 -4.90 -9.10
CA VAL A 125 4.82 -4.34 -8.60
C VAL A 125 6.03 -5.21 -8.94
N SER A 126 7.18 -4.56 -9.12
CA SER A 126 8.49 -5.19 -9.31
C SER A 126 9.57 -4.32 -8.67
N GLY A 127 10.75 -4.89 -8.42
CA GLY A 127 11.89 -4.19 -7.81
C GLY A 127 12.42 -4.90 -6.58
N ASP A 128 13.45 -4.33 -5.96
CA ASP A 128 14.24 -4.97 -4.90
C ASP A 128 13.43 -5.33 -3.64
N ALA A 129 12.34 -4.61 -3.41
CA ALA A 129 11.44 -4.88 -2.29
C ALA A 129 10.44 -6.02 -2.57
N VAL A 130 10.50 -6.66 -3.74
CA VAL A 130 9.65 -7.80 -4.12
C VAL A 130 10.34 -9.12 -3.84
N ASN A 131 9.68 -10.03 -3.11
CA ASN A 131 10.24 -11.35 -2.85
C ASN A 131 10.42 -12.18 -4.13
N GLU A 132 11.47 -13.00 -4.20
CA GLU A 132 11.75 -13.79 -5.39
C GLU A 132 10.83 -15.01 -5.54
N SER A 133 10.43 -15.64 -4.43
CA SER A 133 9.70 -16.91 -4.46
C SER A 133 8.90 -17.16 -3.18
N TYR A 134 8.08 -18.22 -3.22
CA TYR A 134 7.46 -18.81 -2.04
C TYR A 134 8.16 -20.13 -1.72
N LEU A 135 8.48 -20.36 -0.44
CA LEU A 135 9.12 -21.58 0.02
C LEU A 135 8.23 -22.80 -0.30
N ASP A 136 8.78 -23.75 -1.06
CA ASP A 136 8.16 -25.03 -1.45
C ASP A 136 6.73 -24.93 -2.00
N ASN A 137 6.38 -23.79 -2.62
CA ASN A 137 5.03 -23.54 -3.10
C ASN A 137 5.01 -23.04 -4.56
N PRO A 138 5.29 -23.92 -5.54
CA PRO A 138 5.28 -23.57 -6.96
C PRO A 138 3.89 -23.12 -7.45
N GLN A 139 2.81 -23.62 -6.82
CA GLN A 139 1.46 -23.17 -7.11
C GLN A 139 1.27 -21.70 -6.73
N ALA A 140 1.75 -21.27 -5.55
CA ALA A 140 1.70 -19.87 -5.16
C ALA A 140 2.55 -18.97 -6.07
N ILE A 141 3.67 -19.47 -6.61
CA ILE A 141 4.43 -18.72 -7.63
C ILE A 141 3.58 -18.52 -8.88
N ALA A 142 3.04 -19.61 -9.47
CA ALA A 142 2.21 -19.52 -10.67
C ALA A 142 0.96 -18.66 -10.45
N GLU A 143 0.42 -18.67 -9.23
CA GLU A 143 -0.74 -17.87 -8.89
C GLU A 143 -0.41 -16.42 -8.59
N ASN A 144 0.74 -16.09 -7.98
CA ASN A 144 1.05 -14.76 -7.41
C ASN A 144 2.14 -13.96 -8.13
N LYS A 145 2.83 -14.58 -9.09
CA LYS A 145 3.94 -13.96 -9.82
C LYS A 145 3.64 -13.87 -11.31
N ILE A 146 4.08 -12.77 -11.91
CA ILE A 146 4.16 -12.61 -13.36
C ILE A 146 5.65 -12.65 -13.70
N ILE A 147 6.05 -13.68 -14.43
CA ILE A 147 7.44 -13.84 -14.87
C ILE A 147 7.58 -13.29 -16.28
N THR A 148 8.53 -12.36 -16.47
CA THR A 148 8.93 -11.88 -17.81
C THR A 148 10.39 -12.23 -18.10
N GLU A 149 10.80 -11.96 -19.34
CA GLU A 149 12.20 -12.11 -19.80
C GLU A 149 13.19 -11.27 -18.97
N GLN A 150 12.73 -10.18 -18.34
CA GLN A 150 13.58 -9.17 -17.71
C GLN A 150 13.44 -9.07 -16.19
N ARG A 151 12.29 -9.46 -15.64
CA ARG A 151 11.99 -9.23 -14.22
C ARG A 151 11.01 -10.25 -13.68
N ASN A 152 11.12 -10.47 -12.37
CA ASN A 152 10.11 -11.14 -11.58
C ASN A 152 9.17 -10.07 -10.99
N LEU A 153 7.88 -10.12 -11.33
CA LEU A 153 6.90 -9.19 -10.78
C LEU A 153 6.04 -9.91 -9.74
N ALA A 154 5.80 -9.23 -8.61
CA ALA A 154 4.71 -9.59 -7.72
C ALA A 154 3.42 -8.95 -8.26
N SER A 155 2.51 -9.78 -8.74
CA SER A 155 1.11 -9.40 -8.92
C SER A 155 0.26 -10.59 -9.30
N ASN A 156 -0.93 -10.67 -8.71
CA ASN A 156 -1.96 -11.58 -9.18
C ASN A 156 -3.41 -11.23 -8.81
N GLY A 157 -3.70 -9.94 -8.77
CA GLY A 157 -5.10 -9.54 -8.79
C GLY A 157 -5.76 -9.65 -7.44
N ARG A 158 -5.05 -9.31 -6.36
CA ARG A 158 -5.69 -9.18 -5.06
C ARG A 158 -6.16 -7.76 -4.78
N ILE A 159 -5.49 -6.73 -5.29
CA ILE A 159 -5.84 -5.33 -5.04
C ILE A 159 -5.95 -4.56 -6.36
N SER A 160 -7.06 -3.83 -6.50
CA SER A 160 -7.28 -2.88 -7.59
C SER A 160 -6.95 -1.47 -7.13
N GLY A 161 -6.58 -0.63 -8.08
CA GLY A 161 -6.32 0.79 -7.82
C GLY A 161 -6.02 1.56 -9.09
N TYR A 162 -5.64 2.82 -8.91
CA TYR A 162 -5.16 3.67 -9.99
C TYR A 162 -4.06 4.62 -9.50
N LEU A 163 -3.27 5.11 -10.45
CA LEU A 163 -2.35 6.23 -10.25
C LEU A 163 -2.99 7.51 -10.78
N ASN A 164 -2.93 8.59 -10.01
CA ASN A 164 -3.31 9.90 -10.52
C ASN A 164 -2.18 10.53 -11.37
N GLU A 165 -2.43 11.72 -11.90
CA GLU A 165 -1.46 12.48 -12.72
C GLU A 165 -0.16 12.83 -11.97
N LYS A 166 -0.19 12.84 -10.63
CA LYS A 166 0.99 13.10 -9.78
C LYS A 166 1.73 11.82 -9.37
N GLY A 167 1.34 10.67 -9.92
CA GLY A 167 1.89 9.36 -9.57
C GLY A 167 1.52 8.90 -8.15
N GLN A 168 0.41 9.39 -7.60
CA GLN A 168 -0.08 8.97 -6.30
C GLN A 168 -1.07 7.81 -6.46
N LEU A 169 -0.93 6.80 -5.60
CA LEU A 169 -1.69 5.56 -5.60
C LEU A 169 -2.98 5.69 -4.79
N PHE A 170 -4.08 5.21 -5.37
CA PHE A 170 -5.38 5.07 -4.74
C PHE A 170 -5.84 3.62 -4.84
N LEU A 171 -6.20 3.01 -3.71
CA LEU A 171 -6.67 1.63 -3.65
C LEU A 171 -8.19 1.58 -3.75
N THR A 172 -8.72 0.73 -4.62
CA THR A 172 -10.17 0.59 -4.86
C THR A 172 -10.76 -0.70 -4.29
N GLY A 173 -9.96 -1.48 -3.57
CA GLY A 173 -10.37 -2.73 -2.93
C GLY A 173 -9.79 -3.95 -3.65
N ARG A 174 -10.48 -5.08 -3.61
CA ARG A 174 -9.99 -6.29 -4.27
C ARG A 174 -10.28 -6.27 -5.77
N SER A 175 -9.36 -6.78 -6.57
CA SER A 175 -9.64 -6.99 -7.99
C SER A 175 -10.67 -8.13 -8.13
N LEU A 176 -11.68 -7.92 -8.97
CA LEU A 176 -12.61 -8.97 -9.35
C LEU A 176 -11.91 -9.86 -10.39
N ARG A 177 -11.85 -11.16 -10.12
CA ARG A 177 -11.49 -12.18 -11.11
C ARG A 177 -12.72 -12.57 -11.92
#